data_AF-A0A7J8TCQ1-F1
#
_entry.id   AF-A0A7J8TCQ1-F1
#
_cell.length_a   1.000
_cell.length_b   1.000
_cell.length_c   1.000
_cell.angle_alpha   90.00
_cell.angle_beta   90.00
_cell.angle_gamma   90.00
#
_symmetry.space_group_name_H-M   'P 1'
#
loop_
_entity.id
_entity.type
_entity.pdbx_description
1 polymer ?
#
loop_
_entity_poly.entity_id
_entity_poly.type
_entity_poly.pdbx_seq_one_letter_code
_entity_poly.pdbx_strand_id
1 'polypeptide(L)' 'MTTPEYNEWWVRRINDNIPRSSQGDSQSIEEHLRVIPSELEIMKQDFKKRNAEFEKKIEQLEEEKMHLGLDVD' A
#
# COMPACT_ATOMS: atom_id res chain seq x y z
N MET A 1 -31.64 -6.64 26.19
CA MET A 1 -32.01 -5.84 27.36
C MET A 1 -30.82 -4.96 27.70
N THR A 2 -30.87 -3.69 27.29
CA THR A 2 -29.86 -2.71 27.69
C THR A 2 -30.27 -2.24 29.08
N THR A 3 -29.39 -2.40 30.06
CA THR A 3 -29.67 -2.09 31.46
C THR A 3 -30.01 -0.60 31.62
N PRO A 4 -31.01 -0.24 32.45
CA PRO A 4 -31.46 1.15 32.63
C PRO A 4 -30.32 2.12 32.95
N GLU A 5 -29.30 1.63 33.67
CA GLU A 5 -28.11 2.40 34.03
C GLU A 5 -27.30 2.86 32.80
N TYR A 6 -27.27 2.07 31.71
CA TYR A 6 -26.56 2.45 30.49
C TYR A 6 -27.23 3.63 29.79
N ASN A 7 -28.56 3.67 29.77
CA ASN A 7 -29.31 4.75 29.14
C ASN A 7 -29.20 6.05 29.93
N GLU A 8 -29.25 5.98 31.27
CA GLU A 8 -29.03 7.16 32.12
C GLU A 8 -27.60 7.70 32.01
N TRP A 9 -26.61 6.80 31.95
CA TRP A 9 -25.22 7.16 31.69
C TRP A 9 -25.03 7.81 30.32
N TRP A 10 -25.72 7.33 29.28
CA TRP A 10 -25.65 7.88 27.92
C TRP A 10 -26.28 9.26 27.82
N VAL A 11 -27.48 9.47 28.42
CA VAL A 11 -28.18 10.75 28.44
C VAL A 11 -27.37 11.83 29.18
N ARG A 12 -26.67 11.45 30.27
CA ARG A 12 -25.77 12.36 31.00
C ARG A 12 -24.53 12.77 30.22
N ARG A 13 -24.06 11.97 29.25
CA ARG A 13 -22.88 12.29 28.41
C ARG A 13 -23.19 13.22 27.23
N ILE A 14 -24.45 13.54 26.95
CA ILE A 14 -24.83 14.33 25.76
C ILE A 14 -24.14 15.71 25.74
N ASN A 15 -23.66 16.24 26.88
CA ASN A 15 -23.22 17.64 26.94
C ASN A 15 -21.77 17.94 27.33
N ASP A 16 -20.95 17.03 27.86
CA ASP A 16 -19.67 17.45 28.45
C ASP A 16 -18.45 16.68 27.92
N ASN A 17 -17.86 17.16 26.82
CA ASN A 17 -16.48 16.85 26.39
C ASN A 17 -16.25 15.63 25.47
N ILE A 18 -17.24 15.14 24.72
CA ILE A 18 -16.88 14.39 23.50
C ILE A 18 -16.53 15.46 22.47
N PRO A 19 -15.26 15.60 22.04
CA PRO A 19 -14.98 16.44 20.89
C PRO A 19 -15.80 15.84 19.77
N ARG A 20 -16.80 16.61 19.31
CA ARG A 20 -17.47 16.37 18.04
C ARG A 20 -16.35 16.06 17.08
N SER A 21 -16.25 14.80 16.61
CA SER A 21 -15.12 14.31 15.82
C SER A 21 -14.80 15.41 14.81
N SER A 22 -13.65 16.07 14.96
CA SER A 22 -13.25 17.18 14.13
C SER A 22 -13.41 16.69 12.71
N GLN A 23 -14.43 17.22 12.02
CA GLN A 23 -14.70 16.95 10.61
C GLN A 23 -13.63 17.63 9.73
N GLY A 24 -12.40 17.69 10.23
CA GLY A 24 -11.17 18.14 9.60
C GLY A 24 -10.08 17.06 9.65
N ASP A 25 -10.24 16.00 10.45
CA ASP A 25 -9.38 14.81 10.46
C ASP A 25 -10.11 13.60 9.86
N SER A 26 -11.07 13.85 8.95
CA SER A 26 -11.70 12.81 8.13
C SER A 26 -10.77 12.34 7.00
N GLN A 27 -9.47 12.27 7.26
CA GLN A 27 -8.64 11.34 6.50
C GLN A 27 -9.12 9.95 6.92
N SER A 28 -9.66 9.20 5.97
CA SER A 28 -10.09 7.84 6.25
C SER A 28 -8.91 7.08 6.85
N ILE A 29 -9.17 6.10 7.73
CA ILE A 29 -8.13 5.18 8.20
C ILE A 29 -7.34 4.62 7.01
N GLU A 30 -8.00 4.43 5.87
CA GLU A 30 -7.39 4.08 4.58
C GLU A 30 -6.35 5.10 4.09
N GLU A 31 -6.57 6.41 4.23
CA GLU A 31 -5.61 7.47 3.89
C GLU A 31 -4.39 7.49 4.83
N HIS A 32 -4.58 7.22 6.12
CA HIS A 32 -3.48 7.06 7.09
C HIS A 32 -2.68 5.77 6.87
N LEU A 33 -3.34 4.68 6.44
CA LEU A 33 -2.69 3.42 6.05
C LEU A 33 -2.00 3.52 4.67
N ARG A 34 -2.40 4.47 3.82
CA ARG A 34 -1.82 4.72 2.49
C ARG A 34 -0.36 5.21 2.54
N VAL A 35 0.15 5.56 3.72
CA VAL A 35 1.53 6.04 3.90
C VAL A 35 2.55 4.90 3.77
N ILE A 36 2.13 3.65 3.95
CA ILE A 36 2.99 2.47 3.76
C ILE A 36 2.46 1.69 2.55
N PRO A 37 3.21 1.64 1.43
CA PRO A 37 2.88 0.77 0.31
C PRO A 37 2.70 -0.65 0.83
N SER A 38 1.66 -1.33 0.37
CA SER A 38 1.45 -2.74 0.76
C SER A 38 2.68 -3.57 0.40
N GLU A 39 2.97 -4.63 1.16
CA GLU A 39 4.10 -5.54 0.86
C GLU A 39 4.05 -6.06 -0.59
N LEU A 40 2.83 -6.26 -1.12
CA LEU A 40 2.60 -6.65 -2.52
C LEU A 40 3.00 -5.56 -3.52
N GLU A 41 2.76 -4.29 -3.19
CA GLU A 41 3.13 -3.16 -4.04
C GLU A 41 4.65 -2.96 -4.08
N ILE A 42 5.31 -3.14 -2.93
CA ILE A 42 6.78 -3.16 -2.84
C ILE A 42 7.34 -4.30 -3.69
N MET A 43 6.82 -5.53 -3.50
CA MET A 43 7.27 -6.70 -4.27
C MET A 43 7.04 -6.53 -5.78
N LYS A 44 5.92 -5.91 -6.17
CA LYS A 44 5.62 -5.60 -7.58
C LYS A 44 6.63 -4.62 -8.17
N GLN A 45 7.02 -3.61 -7.43
CA GLN A 45 8.04 -2.65 -7.88
C GLN A 45 9.41 -3.31 -8.03
N ASP A 46 9.80 -4.14 -7.08
CA ASP A 46 11.06 -4.90 -7.16
C ASP A 46 11.09 -5.86 -8.34
N PHE A 47 9.95 -6.50 -8.64
CA PHE A 47 9.83 -7.36 -9.80
C PHE A 47 9.98 -6.59 -11.11
N LYS A 48 9.33 -5.43 -11.23
CA LYS A 48 9.51 -4.53 -12.39
C LYS A 48 10.96 -4.12 -12.58
N LYS A 49 11.66 -3.76 -11.50
CA LYS A 49 13.07 -3.37 -11.56
C LYS A 49 13.94 -4.53 -12.05
N ARG A 50 13.78 -5.72 -11.46
CA ARG A 50 14.54 -6.92 -11.85
C ARG A 50 14.27 -7.33 -13.30
N ASN A 51 13.03 -7.22 -13.76
CA ASN A 51 12.71 -7.51 -15.16
C ASN A 51 13.42 -6.57 -16.13
N ALA A 52 13.46 -5.27 -15.86
CA ALA A 52 14.17 -4.31 -16.70
C ALA A 52 15.69 -4.59 -16.73
N GLU A 53 16.27 -5.00 -15.59
CA GLU A 53 17.68 -5.43 -15.54
C GLU A 53 17.92 -6.71 -16.36
N PHE A 54 16.98 -7.66 -16.33
CA PHE A 54 17.06 -8.88 -17.13
C PHE A 54 16.91 -8.62 -18.63
N GLU A 55 15.96 -7.77 -19.04
CA GLU A 55 15.79 -7.37 -20.45
C GLU A 55 17.09 -6.77 -21.00
N LYS A 56 17.71 -5.85 -20.25
CA LYS A 56 19.00 -5.27 -20.65
C LYS A 56 20.11 -6.32 -20.75
N LYS A 57 20.14 -7.29 -19.83
CA LYS A 57 21.14 -8.37 -19.86
C LYS A 57 20.92 -9.32 -21.04
N ILE A 58 19.67 -9.59 -21.41
CA ILE A 58 19.33 -10.40 -22.59
C ILE A 58 19.80 -9.67 -23.85
N GLU A 59 19.49 -8.37 -23.99
CA GLU A 59 19.93 -7.56 -25.13
C GLU A 59 21.46 -7.58 -25.29
N GLN A 60 22.19 -7.40 -24.18
CA GLN A 60 23.66 -7.50 -24.17
C GLN A 60 24.15 -8.88 -24.62
N LEU A 61 23.52 -9.95 -24.13
CA LEU A 61 23.89 -11.32 -24.51
C LEU A 61 23.55 -11.62 -25.97
N GLU A 62 22.46 -11.08 -26.51
CA GLU A 62 22.10 -11.20 -27.92
C GLU A 62 23.11 -10.46 -28.80
N GLU A 63 23.53 -9.25 -28.42
CA GLU A 63 24.58 -8.49 -29.12
C GLU A 63 25.93 -9.24 -29.08
N GLU A 64 26.35 -9.75 -27.92
CA GLU A 64 27.55 -10.58 -27.78
C GLU A 64 27.47 -11.86 -28.63
N LYS A 65 26.31 -12.54 -28.64
CA LYS A 65 26.08 -13.74 -29.45
C LYS A 65 26.23 -13.44 -30.94
N MET A 66 25.66 -12.33 -31.43
CA MET A 66 25.80 -11.89 -32.83
C MET A 66 27.25 -11.58 -33.17
N HIS A 67 27.98 -10.88 -32.29
CA HIS A 67 29.39 -10.56 -32.50
C HIS A 67 30.30 -11.79 -32.54
N LEU A 68 30.01 -12.80 -31.71
CA LEU A 68 30.78 -14.04 -31.66
C LEU A 68 30.38 -15.05 -32.74
N GLY A 69 29.37 -14.75 -33.57
CA GLY A 69 28.88 -15.65 -34.62
C GLY A 69 28.37 -16.98 -34.05
N LEU A 70 27.87 -16.98 -32.80
CA LEU A 70 27.40 -18.17 -32.09
C LEU A 70 25.93 -18.47 -32.37
N ASP A 71 25.43 -18.10 -33.55
CA ASP A 71 24.17 -18.64 -34.04
C ASP A 71 24.36 -20.12 -34.34
N VAL A 72 23.91 -20.94 -33.40
CA VAL A 72 23.72 -22.37 -33.62
C VAL A 72 22.36 -22.53 -34.27
N ASP A 73 22.34 -22.79 -35.57
CA ASP A 73 21.17 -23.22 -36.34
C ASP A 73 20.50 -24.46 -35.70
#